data_AF-A0A222WK15-F1
#
_entry.id   AF-A0A222WK15-F1
#
_cell.length_a   1.000
_cell.length_b   1.000
_cell.length_c   1.000
_cell.angle_alpha   90.00
_cell.angle_beta   90.00
_cell.angle_gamma   90.00
#
_symmetry.space_group_name_H-M   'P 1'
#
loop_
_entity.id
_entity.type
_entity.pdbx_description
1 polymer ?
#
loop_
_entity_poly.entity_id
_entity_poly.type
_entity_poly.pdbx_seq_one_letter_code
_entity_poly.pdbx_strand_id
1 'polypeptide(L)'
;MAIAGTWSIQDIISHIMGWDKSLTKTLIQIINDEQVSFQEQPDVQAFNDASVAFGRNMKPHELLNEAIAQRKQMIRKLKMVSELAFVRPFPNSPYTMENFLQQMFVLHDRHHKEQIMKALRAIR
;
A
#
# COMPACT_ATOMS: atom_id res chain seq x y z
N MET A 1 5.11 -11.19 0.37
CA MET A 1 4.96 -11.84 1.68
C MET A 1 3.72 -11.29 2.35
N ALA A 2 2.73 -12.15 2.68
CA ALA A 2 1.52 -11.74 3.40
C ALA A 2 1.45 -12.51 4.72
N ILE A 3 1.68 -11.83 5.84
CA ILE A 3 1.43 -12.38 7.18
C ILE A 3 0.08 -11.80 7.62
N ALA A 4 -1.00 -12.55 7.44
CA ALA A 4 -2.36 -12.06 7.69
C ALA A 4 -3.25 -13.04 8.48
N GLY A 5 -2.66 -14.13 9.00
CA GLY A 5 -3.43 -15.14 9.73
C GLY A 5 -3.97 -14.67 11.09
N THR A 6 -3.36 -13.66 11.70
CA THR A 6 -3.68 -13.16 13.06
C THR A 6 -4.18 -11.72 13.09
N TRP A 7 -4.31 -11.06 11.93
CA TRP A 7 -4.63 -9.65 11.86
C TRP A 7 -6.14 -9.40 11.96
N SER A 8 -6.50 -8.40 12.75
CA SER A 8 -7.86 -7.87 12.78
C SER A 8 -8.19 -7.09 11.49
N ILE A 9 -9.47 -6.81 11.24
CA ILE A 9 -9.87 -5.92 10.12
C ILE A 9 -9.18 -4.55 10.24
N GLN A 10 -9.04 -4.03 11.47
CA GLN A 10 -8.34 -2.77 11.75
C GLN A 10 -6.85 -2.85 11.37
N ASP A 11 -6.19 -3.96 11.69
CA ASP A 11 -4.78 -4.19 11.33
C ASP A 11 -4.61 -4.20 9.80
N ILE A 12 -5.49 -4.89 9.07
CA ILE A 12 -5.47 -4.95 7.60
C ILE A 12 -5.66 -3.54 6.99
N ILE A 13 -6.64 -2.77 7.47
CA ILE A 13 -6.89 -1.41 6.96
C ILE A 13 -5.65 -0.52 7.18
N SER A 14 -5.04 -0.61 8.37
CA SER A 14 -3.86 0.20 8.68
C SER A 14 -2.64 -0.20 7.84
N HIS A 15 -2.46 -1.50 7.61
CA HIS A 15 -1.42 -2.03 6.73
C HIS A 15 -1.57 -1.48 5.30
N ILE A 16 -2.76 -1.55 4.71
CA ILE A 16 -3.03 -1.01 3.37
C ILE A 16 -2.71 0.50 3.32
N MET A 17 -3.18 1.25 4.31
CA MET A 17 -2.89 2.68 4.42
C MET A 17 -1.38 2.98 4.55
N GLY A 18 -0.63 2.15 5.27
CA GLY A 18 0.82 2.27 5.39
C GLY A 18 1.50 2.21 4.02
N TRP A 19 1.15 1.19 3.21
CA TRP A 19 1.66 1.04 1.85
C TRP A 19 1.22 2.17 0.92
N ASP A 20 -0.01 2.68 1.04
CA ASP A 20 -0.48 3.86 0.30
C ASP A 20 0.38 5.09 0.60
N LYS A 21 0.71 5.32 1.89
CA LYS A 21 1.58 6.43 2.32
C LYS A 21 2.99 6.25 1.77
N SER A 22 3.55 5.05 1.83
CA SER A 22 4.89 4.75 1.31
C SER A 22 4.97 5.00 -0.18
N LEU A 23 4.04 4.43 -0.96
CA LEU A 23 4.03 4.62 -2.41
C LEU A 23 3.77 6.07 -2.78
N THR A 24 2.90 6.80 -2.06
CA THR A 24 2.69 8.24 -2.31
C THR A 24 3.99 9.03 -2.23
N LYS A 25 4.88 8.72 -1.27
CA LYS A 25 6.20 9.36 -1.19
C LYS A 25 7.03 9.04 -2.43
N THR A 26 7.10 7.77 -2.83
CA THR A 26 7.82 7.34 -4.04
C THR A 26 7.27 8.01 -5.30
N LEU A 27 5.95 8.12 -5.44
CA LEU A 27 5.32 8.80 -6.57
C LEU A 27 5.70 10.28 -6.62
N ILE A 28 5.79 10.96 -5.48
CA ILE A 28 6.24 12.37 -5.43
C ILE A 28 7.69 12.49 -5.92
N GLN A 29 8.58 11.59 -5.51
CA GLN A 29 9.96 11.59 -5.96
C GLN A 29 10.06 11.39 -7.48
N ILE A 30 9.29 10.45 -8.04
CA ILE A 30 9.22 10.20 -9.49
C ILE A 30 8.71 11.42 -10.24
N ILE A 31 7.65 12.09 -9.75
CA ILE A 31 7.09 13.30 -10.36
C ILE A 31 8.11 14.44 -10.39
N ASN A 32 9.01 14.48 -9.41
CA ASN A 32 10.06 15.50 -9.30
C ASN A 32 11.36 15.11 -10.03
N ASP A 33 11.36 14.03 -10.83
CA ASP A 33 12.55 13.47 -11.49
C ASP A 33 13.70 13.15 -10.52
N GLU A 34 13.38 12.84 -9.27
CA GLU A 34 14.36 12.40 -8.27
C GLU A 34 14.80 10.95 -8.54
N GLN A 35 16.05 10.63 -8.17
CA GLN A 35 16.56 9.27 -8.26
C GLN A 35 15.84 8.38 -7.25
N VAL A 36 14.94 7.53 -7.75
CA VAL A 36 14.24 6.53 -6.96
C VAL A 36 14.94 5.18 -7.12
N SER A 37 15.57 4.72 -6.04
CA SER A 37 15.89 3.30 -5.94
C SER A 37 14.63 2.56 -5.51
N PHE A 38 14.17 1.66 -6.37
CA PHE A 38 13.14 0.69 -5.97
C PHE A 38 13.81 -0.42 -5.14
N GLN A 39 14.43 -0.03 -4.02
CA GLN A 39 14.86 -1.01 -3.03
C GLN A 39 13.59 -1.48 -2.33
N GLU A 40 13.36 -2.79 -2.35
CA GLU A 40 12.38 -3.41 -1.45
C GLU A 40 12.61 -2.85 -0.05
N GLN A 41 11.53 -2.54 0.67
CA GLN A 41 11.63 -2.13 2.08
C GLN A 41 12.56 -3.15 2.78
N PRO A 42 13.73 -2.74 3.30
CA PRO A 42 14.77 -3.67 3.74
C PRO A 42 14.27 -4.65 4.80
N ASP A 43 13.26 -4.20 5.56
CA ASP A 43 12.51 -5.02 6.49
C ASP A 43 10.99 -4.78 6.30
N VAL A 44 10.41 -5.56 5.37
CA VAL A 44 8.96 -5.59 5.11
C VAL A 44 8.16 -5.93 6.38
N GLN A 45 8.72 -6.76 7.26
CA GLN A 45 8.02 -7.18 8.47
C GLN A 45 7.95 -6.04 9.48
N ALA A 46 9.06 -5.35 9.74
CA ALA A 46 9.08 -4.17 10.59
C ALA A 46 8.15 -3.07 10.06
N PHE A 47 8.10 -2.86 8.74
CA PHE A 47 7.17 -1.92 8.13
C PHE A 47 5.70 -2.29 8.39
N ASN A 48 5.37 -3.57 8.24
CA ASN A 48 4.02 -4.08 8.52
C ASN A 48 3.66 -3.92 10.00
N ASP A 49 4.56 -4.31 10.90
CA ASP A 49 4.34 -4.20 12.35
C ASP A 49 4.16 -2.76 12.79
N ALA A 50 4.94 -1.82 12.23
CA ALA A 50 4.79 -0.40 12.49
C ALA A 50 3.44 0.13 11.97
N SER A 51 3.02 -0.28 10.77
CA SER A 51 1.74 0.11 10.18
C SER A 51 0.56 -0.40 11.00
N VAL A 52 0.64 -1.65 11.46
CA VAL A 52 -0.38 -2.26 12.33
C VAL A 52 -0.43 -1.57 13.70
N ALA A 53 0.73 -1.36 14.34
CA ALA A 53 0.82 -0.67 15.63
C ALA A 53 0.25 0.74 15.57
N PHE A 54 0.48 1.48 14.47
CA PHE A 54 -0.14 2.79 14.25
C PHE A 54 -1.67 2.70 14.27
N GLY A 55 -2.24 1.77 13.50
CA GLY A 55 -3.69 1.62 13.37
C GLY A 55 -4.38 1.23 14.67
N ARG A 56 -3.74 0.41 15.50
CA ARG A 56 -4.27 -0.03 16.80
C ARG A 56 -4.49 1.12 17.79
N ASN A 57 -3.80 2.24 17.62
CA ASN A 57 -3.96 3.43 18.46
C ASN A 57 -5.06 4.39 17.95
N MET A 58 -5.72 4.08 16.83
CA MET A 58 -6.79 4.90 16.25
C MET A 58 -8.17 4.32 16.52
N LYS A 59 -9.21 5.16 16.52
CA LYS A 59 -10.59 4.66 16.46
C LYS A 59 -10.85 4.06 15.07
N PRO A 60 -11.60 2.93 14.96
CA PRO A 60 -11.79 2.26 13.68
C PRO A 60 -12.36 3.15 12.55
N HIS A 61 -13.31 4.02 12.86
CA HIS A 61 -13.91 4.92 11.86
C HIS A 61 -12.95 6.03 11.40
N GLU A 62 -12.11 6.54 12.30
CA GLU A 62 -11.07 7.53 11.97
C GLU A 62 -10.01 6.89 11.07
N LEU A 63 -9.55 5.68 11.42
CA LEU A 63 -8.60 4.92 10.62
C LEU A 63 -9.15 4.65 9.21
N LEU A 64 -10.40 4.23 9.09
CA LEU A 64 -11.02 3.96 7.79
C LEU A 64 -11.10 5.21 6.92
N ASN A 65 -11.51 6.34 7.50
CA ASN A 65 -11.58 7.62 6.78
C ASN A 65 -10.19 8.09 6.34
N GLU A 66 -9.18 7.97 7.20
CA GLU A 66 -7.80 8.29 6.89
C GLU A 66 -7.25 7.39 5.78
N ALA A 67 -7.47 6.06 5.86
CA ALA A 67 -7.06 5.12 4.82
C ALA A 67 -7.68 5.47 3.45
N ILE A 68 -8.97 5.81 3.42
CA ILE A 68 -9.65 6.25 2.19
C ILE A 68 -9.02 7.56 1.66
N ALA A 69 -8.72 8.52 2.54
CA ALA A 69 -8.11 9.79 2.15
C ALA A 69 -6.71 9.59 1.55
N GLN A 70 -5.89 8.73 2.18
CA GLN A 70 -4.55 8.36 1.71
C GLN A 70 -4.59 7.64 0.37
N ARG A 71 -5.50 6.67 0.18
CA ARG A 71 -5.69 6.01 -1.11
C ARG A 71 -6.05 7.00 -2.22
N LYS A 72 -6.98 7.92 -1.94
CA LYS A 72 -7.37 8.97 -2.90
C LYS A 72 -6.18 9.88 -3.24
N GLN A 73 -5.33 10.21 -2.27
CA GLN A 73 -4.12 11.00 -2.51
C GLN A 73 -3.11 10.24 -3.38
N MET A 74 -2.86 8.97 -3.07
CA MET A 74 -1.98 8.10 -3.86
C MET A 74 -2.43 8.04 -5.32
N ILE A 75 -3.72 7.83 -5.58
CA ILE A 75 -4.29 7.81 -6.94
C ILE A 75 -4.12 9.18 -7.63
N ARG A 76 -4.32 10.30 -6.93
CA ARG A 76 -4.08 11.63 -7.51
C ARG A 76 -2.63 11.83 -7.93
N LYS A 77 -1.67 11.38 -7.11
CA LYS A 77 -0.24 11.44 -7.47
C LYS A 77 0.09 10.50 -8.62
N LEU A 78 -0.45 9.29 -8.62
CA LEU A 78 -0.23 8.33 -9.71
C LEU A 78 -0.65 8.89 -11.07
N LYS A 79 -1.76 9.64 -11.13
CA LYS A 79 -2.22 10.31 -12.37
C LYS A 79 -1.29 11.41 -12.90
N MET A 80 -0.34 11.86 -12.09
CA MET A 80 0.66 12.87 -12.49
C MET A 80 1.96 12.23 -12.99
N VAL A 81 2.14 10.91 -12.83
CA VAL A 81 3.32 10.20 -13.34
C VAL A 81 3.25 10.18 -14.86
N SER A 82 4.37 10.51 -15.51
CA SER A 82 4.46 10.47 -16.97
C SER A 82 4.34 9.05 -17.49
N GLU A 83 3.82 8.88 -18.71
CA GLU A 83 3.71 7.57 -19.35
C GLU A 83 5.07 6.87 -19.45
N LEU A 84 6.14 7.63 -19.77
CA LEU A 84 7.50 7.11 -19.83
C LEU A 84 7.96 6.56 -18.46
N ALA A 85 7.72 7.28 -17.37
CA ALA A 85 8.07 6.83 -16.03
C ALA A 85 7.19 5.64 -15.57
N PHE A 86 5.98 5.51 -16.11
CA PHE A 86 5.06 4.43 -15.78
C PHE A 86 5.49 3.09 -16.41
N VAL A 87 5.95 3.12 -17.67
CA VAL A 87 6.29 1.89 -18.43
C VAL A 87 7.77 1.50 -18.33
N ARG A 88 8.66 2.43 -17.94
CA ARG A 88 10.08 2.14 -17.82
C ARG A 88 10.35 1.26 -16.59
N PRO A 89 11.23 0.23 -16.69
CA PRO A 89 11.69 -0.51 -15.52
C PRO A 89 12.43 0.39 -14.53
N PHE A 90 12.26 0.12 -13.23
CA PHE A 90 13.04 0.82 -12.21
C PHE A 90 14.52 0.46 -12.29
N PRO A 91 15.45 1.37 -11.91
CA PRO A 91 16.86 1.06 -11.86
C PRO A 91 17.14 -0.19 -11.01
N ASN A 92 17.92 -1.13 -11.56
CA ASN A 92 18.30 -2.40 -10.92
C ASN A 92 17.12 -3.32 -10.52
N SER A 93 15.97 -3.17 -11.17
CA SER A 93 14.78 -3.97 -10.89
C SER A 93 14.09 -4.40 -12.20
N PRO A 94 13.58 -5.63 -12.29
CA PRO A 94 12.79 -6.08 -13.44
C PRO A 94 11.37 -5.48 -13.45
N TYR A 95 10.97 -4.77 -12.39
CA TYR A 95 9.62 -4.23 -12.25
C TYR A 95 9.48 -2.87 -12.96
N THR A 96 8.36 -2.68 -13.65
CA THR A 96 7.82 -1.38 -14.08
C THR A 96 6.86 -0.86 -13.02
N MET A 97 6.45 0.41 -13.08
CA MET A 97 5.40 0.90 -12.18
C MET A 97 4.09 0.12 -12.38
N GLU A 98 3.75 -0.20 -13.63
CA GLU A 98 2.55 -0.96 -13.99
C GLU A 98 2.52 -2.34 -13.31
N ASN A 99 3.56 -3.15 -13.51
CA ASN A 99 3.56 -4.51 -12.98
C ASN A 99 3.68 -4.52 -11.45
N PHE A 100 4.38 -3.54 -10.87
CA PHE A 100 4.46 -3.34 -9.43
C PHE A 100 3.08 -3.01 -8.85
N LEU A 101 2.36 -2.05 -9.41
CA LEU A 101 1.00 -1.68 -8.97
C LEU A 101 0.03 -2.86 -9.11
N GLN A 102 0.12 -3.61 -10.21
CA GLN A 102 -0.74 -4.76 -10.42
C GLN A 102 -0.53 -5.82 -9.33
N GLN A 103 0.73 -6.14 -9.01
CA GLN A 103 1.05 -7.19 -8.04
C GLN A 103 0.90 -6.73 -6.58
N MET A 104 1.48 -5.59 -6.22
CA MET A 104 1.62 -5.14 -4.83
C MET A 104 0.44 -4.29 -4.34
N PHE A 105 -0.40 -3.78 -5.24
CA PHE A 105 -1.59 -3.01 -4.87
C PHE A 105 -2.87 -3.71 -5.34
N VAL A 106 -3.09 -3.90 -6.63
CA VAL A 106 -4.39 -4.39 -7.14
C VAL A 106 -4.70 -5.82 -6.69
N LEU A 107 -3.79 -6.77 -6.92
CA LEU A 107 -3.98 -8.17 -6.50
C LEU A 107 -3.93 -8.31 -4.98
N HIS A 108 -3.07 -7.54 -4.33
CA HIS A 108 -2.91 -7.53 -2.88
C HIS A 108 -4.16 -7.01 -2.14
N ASP A 109 -4.72 -5.89 -2.58
CA ASP A 109 -5.97 -5.35 -2.05
C ASP A 109 -7.14 -6.31 -2.23
N ARG A 110 -7.19 -7.01 -3.37
CA ARG A 110 -8.22 -8.04 -3.61
C ARG A 110 -8.11 -9.16 -2.59
N HIS A 111 -6.90 -9.65 -2.34
CA HIS A 111 -6.64 -10.66 -1.32
C HIS A 111 -7.12 -10.21 0.07
N HIS A 112 -6.78 -8.99 0.49
CA HIS A 112 -7.21 -8.47 1.79
C HIS A 112 -8.71 -8.20 1.87
N LYS A 113 -9.33 -7.74 0.77
CA LYS A 113 -10.79 -7.63 0.69
C LYS A 113 -11.45 -8.98 0.95
N GLU A 114 -10.95 -10.07 0.37
CA GLU A 114 -11.47 -11.42 0.61
C GLU A 114 -11.33 -11.83 2.07
N GLN A 115 -10.19 -11.54 2.71
CA GLN A 115 -9.98 -11.80 4.14
C GLN A 115 -10.97 -11.03 5.03
N ILE A 116 -11.15 -9.73 4.78
CA ILE A 116 -12.10 -8.89 5.50
C ILE A 116 -13.53 -9.43 5.33
N MET A 117 -13.93 -9.75 4.09
CA MET A 117 -15.25 -10.30 3.81
C MET A 117 -15.50 -11.64 4.48
N LYS A 118 -14.47 -12.50 4.56
CA LYS A 118 -14.55 -13.78 5.30
C LYS A 118 -14.73 -13.54 6.80
N ALA A 119 -13.97 -12.62 7.38
CA ALA A 119 -14.08 -12.27 8.81
C ALA A 119 -15.48 -11.72 9.13
N LEU A 120 -16.02 -10.82 8.32
CA LEU A 120 -17.36 -10.25 8.50
C LEU A 120 -18.48 -11.30 8.41
N ARG A 121 -18.32 -12.33 7.57
CA ARG A 121 -19.29 -13.43 7.47
C ARG A 121 -19.26 -14.35 8.69
N ALA A 122 -18.10 -14.51 9.33
CA ALA A 122 -17.95 -15.35 10.53
C ALA A 122 -18.52 -14.70 11.81
N ILE A 123 -18.80 -13.39 11.77
CA ILE A 123 -19.40 -12.62 12.89
C ILE A 123 -20.94 -12.62 12.81
N ARG A 124 -21.52 -13.11 11.70
CA ARG A 124 -22.97 -13.22 11.52
C ARG A 124 -23.57 -14.44 12.18
#